data_AF-A0A1C6DPC4-F1
#
_entry.id   AF-A0A1C6DPC4-F1
#
_cell.length_a   1.000
_cell.length_b   1.000
_cell.length_c   1.000
_cell.angle_alpha   90.00
_cell.angle_beta   90.00
_cell.angle_gamma   90.00
#
_symmetry.space_group_name_H-M   'P 1'
#
loop_
_entity.id
_entity.type
_entity.pdbx_description
1 polymer ?
#
loop_
_entity_poly.entity_id
_entity_poly.type
_entity_poly.pdbx_seq_one_letter_code
_entity_poly.pdbx_strand_id
1 'polypeptide(L)' 'MTEREKMLAGELYDCGDEELLTQWHKAKNVVIGAGSVVTKDIPDNVIAVGNPCRVIRVNQ' A
#
# COMPACT_ATOMS: atom_id res chain seq x y z
N MET A 1 6.06 -11.30 -17.37
CA MET A 1 5.91 -9.98 -16.75
C MET A 1 4.53 -9.94 -16.15
N THR A 2 4.39 -9.77 -14.84
CA THR A 2 3.07 -9.66 -14.18
C THR A 2 2.44 -8.30 -14.48
N GLU A 3 1.13 -8.14 -14.25
CA GLU A 3 0.46 -6.85 -14.43
C GLU A 3 1.02 -5.80 -13.46
N ARG A 4 1.45 -6.21 -12.26
CA ARG A 4 2.20 -5.36 -11.33
C ARG A 4 3.53 -4.89 -11.90
N GLU A 5 4.30 -5.78 -12.53
CA GLU A 5 5.59 -5.41 -13.13
C GLU A 5 5.41 -4.41 -14.27
N LYS A 6 4.40 -4.60 -15.13
CA LYS A 6 4.03 -3.64 -16.18
C LYS A 6 3.61 -2.29 -15.59
N MET A 7 2.81 -2.30 -14.53
CA MET A 7 2.40 -1.10 -13.80
C MET A 7 3.61 -0.32 -13.26
N LEU A 8 4.58 -1.01 -12.65
CA LEU A 8 5.79 -0.38 -12.10
C LEU A 8 6.76 0.10 -13.19
N ALA A 9 6.80 -0.58 -14.34
CA ALA A 9 7.60 -0.18 -15.49
C ALA A 9 6.97 0.94 -16.33
N GLY A 10 5.70 1.30 -16.07
CA GLY A 10 4.95 2.30 -16.85
C GLY A 10 4.49 1.79 -18.22
N GLU A 11 4.45 0.47 -18.42
CA GLU A 11 3.91 -0.16 -19.62
C GLU A 11 2.38 -0.24 -19.57
N LEU A 12 1.73 -0.64 -20.66
CA LEU A 12 0.29 -0.88 -20.68
C LEU A 12 -0.04 -2.10 -19.79
N TYR A 13 -0.86 -1.90 -18.76
CA TYR A 13 -1.30 -2.93 -17.81
C TYR A 13 -2.83 -2.94 -17.69
N ASP A 14 -3.40 -4.07 -17.26
CA ASP A 14 -4.82 -4.17 -16.93
C ASP A 14 -5.08 -3.79 -15.46
N CYS A 15 -5.74 -2.65 -15.22
CA CYS A 15 -6.13 -2.21 -13.88
C CYS A 15 -7.14 -3.14 -13.18
N GLY A 16 -7.83 -4.00 -13.95
CA GLY A 16 -8.81 -4.96 -13.47
C GLY A 16 -8.22 -6.34 -13.12
N ASP A 17 -6.91 -6.52 -13.26
CA ASP A 17 -6.26 -7.78 -12.94
C ASP A 17 -6.43 -8.18 -11.47
N GLU A 18 -6.64 -9.48 -11.23
CA GLU A 18 -6.93 -10.02 -9.91
C GLU A 18 -5.78 -9.80 -8.92
N GLU A 19 -4.52 -9.79 -9.38
CA GLU A 19 -3.34 -9.56 -8.54
C GLU A 19 -3.35 -8.12 -7.98
N LEU A 20 -3.63 -7.14 -8.85
CA LEU A 20 -3.67 -5.71 -8.49
C LEU A 20 -4.86 -5.40 -7.58
N LEU A 21 -6.03 -5.97 -7.88
CA LEU A 21 -7.22 -5.82 -7.04
C LEU A 21 -7.00 -6.44 -5.65
N THR A 22 -6.34 -7.59 -5.58
CA THR A 22 -6.00 -8.24 -4.30
C THR A 22 -5.03 -7.38 -3.48
N GLN A 23 -4.02 -6.79 -4.11
CA GLN A 23 -3.09 -5.87 -3.44
C GLN A 23 -3.82 -4.62 -2.93
N TRP A 24 -4.70 -4.04 -3.74
CA TRP A 24 -5.50 -2.89 -3.32
C TRP A 24 -6.39 -3.20 -2.11
N HIS A 25 -7.03 -4.37 -2.09
CA HIS A 25 -7.84 -4.80 -0.95
C HIS A 25 -7.03 -4.97 0.33
N LYS A 26 -5.77 -5.42 0.26
CA LYS A 26 -4.89 -5.51 1.43
C LYS A 26 -4.49 -4.11 1.96
N ALA A 27 -4.18 -3.19 1.06
CA ALA A 27 -3.79 -1.83 1.41
C ALA A 27 -4.92 -1.03 2.09
N LYS A 28 -6.20 -1.32 1.79
CA LYS A 28 -7.35 -0.65 2.41
C LYS A 28 -7.38 -0.71 3.93
N ASN A 29 -6.81 -1.76 4.51
CA ASN A 29 -6.81 -1.97 5.95
C ASN A 29 -5.69 -1.20 6.66
N VAL A 30 -4.82 -0.51 5.92
CA VAL A 30 -3.78 0.34 6.50
C VAL A 30 -4.39 1.67 6.93
N VAL A 31 -4.12 2.08 8.18
CA VAL A 31 -4.58 3.35 8.72
C VAL A 31 -3.38 4.28 8.94
N ILE A 32 -3.40 5.44 8.30
CA ILE A 32 -2.36 6.47 8.44
C ILE A 32 -2.93 7.64 9.23
N GLY A 33 -2.28 8.00 10.34
CA GLY A 33 -2.70 9.14 11.15
C GLY A 33 -2.53 10.47 10.43
N ALA A 34 -3.41 11.43 10.72
CA ALA A 34 -3.31 12.78 10.18
C ALA A 34 -1.95 13.43 10.54
N GLY A 35 -1.36 14.17 9.60
CA GLY A 35 -0.07 14.82 9.77
C GLY A 35 1.15 13.88 9.68
N SER A 36 0.95 12.62 9.26
CA SER A 36 2.06 11.68 9.10
C SER A 36 2.80 11.87 7.77
N VAL A 37 4.12 11.74 7.80
CA VAL A 37 4.96 11.79 6.58
C VAL A 37 5.53 10.40 6.32
N VAL A 38 5.01 9.75 5.28
CA VAL A 38 5.41 8.40 4.87
C VAL A 38 6.62 8.50 3.95
N THR A 39 7.75 7.96 4.39
CA THR A 39 9.03 8.00 3.65
C THR A 39 9.44 6.64 3.09
N LYS A 40 8.69 5.58 3.41
CA LYS A 40 8.94 4.19 3.02
C LYS A 40 7.61 3.43 2.93
N ASP A 41 7.62 2.29 2.26
CA ASP A 41 6.47 1.40 2.18
C ASP A 41 5.97 0.99 3.57
N ILE A 42 4.64 0.89 3.68
CA ILE A 42 3.95 0.49 4.91
C ILE A 42 3.40 -0.92 4.71
N PRO A 43 3.64 -1.85 5.65
CA PRO A 43 3.09 -3.20 5.55
C PRO A 43 1.56 -3.20 5.66
N ASP A 44 0.93 -4.23 5.11
CA ASP A 44 -0.53 -4.39 5.15
C ASP A 44 -1.07 -4.52 6.57
N ASN A 45 -2.34 -4.14 6.78
CA ASN A 45 -3.05 -4.29 8.06
C ASN A 45 -2.32 -3.64 9.24
N VAL A 46 -1.74 -2.45 9.09
CA VAL A 46 -1.12 -1.73 10.22
C VAL A 46 -1.68 -0.33 10.39
N ILE A 47 -1.51 0.19 11.60
CA ILE A 47 -1.74 1.58 11.93
C ILE A 47 -0.38 2.24 12.09
N ALA A 48 -0.14 3.31 11.33
CA ALA A 48 1.11 4.04 11.32
C ALA A 48 0.87 5.55 11.47
N VAL A 49 1.69 6.22 12.30
CA VAL A 49 1.54 7.64 12.60
C VAL A 49 2.89 8.35 12.75
N GLY A 50 2.90 9.68 12.59
CA GLY A 50 4.02 10.56 12.93
C GLY A 50 4.83 11.07 11.74
N ASN A 51 5.79 11.95 12.02
CA ASN A 51 6.71 12.52 11.04
C ASN A 51 8.15 12.36 11.56
N PRO A 52 8.92 11.36 11.11
CA PRO A 52 8.59 10.36 10.09
C PRO A 52 7.60 9.28 10.58
N CYS A 53 6.78 8.75 9.67
CA CYS A 53 5.71 7.78 9.97
C CYS A 53 6.28 6.45 10.47
N ARG A 54 5.76 5.95 11.60
CA ARG A 54 6.14 4.66 12.18
C ARG A 54 4.92 3.82 12.51
N VAL A 55 5.03 2.52 12.33
CA VAL A 55 4.00 1.55 12.71
C VAL A 55 3.88 1.52 14.23
N ILE A 56 2.65 1.70 14.73
CA ILE A 56 2.36 1.68 16.17
C ILE A 56 1.66 0.38 16.60
N ARG A 57 0.83 -0.21 15.73
CA ARG A 57 0.18 -1.50 15.97
C ARG A 57 -0.35 -2.13 14.69
N VAL A 58 -0.66 -3.42 14.76
CA VAL A 58 -1.41 -4.15 13.72
C VAL A 58 -2.90 -3.77 13.82
N ASN A 59 -3.51 -3.52 12.66
CA ASN A 59 -4.94 -3.31 12.48
C ASN A 59 -5.59 -4.69 12.26
N GLN A 60 -6.38 -5.14 13.24
CA GLN A 60 -7.14 -6.39 13.18
C GLN A 60 -8.61 -6.09 12.95
#